data_AF-A0A379B0Y2-F1
#
_entry.id   AF-A0A379B0Y2-F1
#
_cell.length_a   1.000
_cell.length_b   1.000
_cell.length_c   1.000
_cell.angle_alpha   90.00
_cell.angle_beta   90.00
_cell.angle_gamma   90.00
#
_symmetry.space_group_name_H-M   'P 1'
#
loop_
_entity.id
_entity.type
_entity.pdbx_description
1 polymer ?
#
loop_
_entity_poly.entity_id
_entity_poly.type
_entity_poly.pdbx_seq_one_letter_code
_entity_poly.pdbx_strand_id
1 'polypeptide(L)' 'MRIPLLAPDNYAFPDPAYALARCDGLVGVSRDLDAGRLLEAYRNGVFPWFSRDGWFFGMRSGRVR' A
#
# COMPACT_ATOMS: atom_id res chain seq x y z
N MET A 1 5.47 -14.92 3.69
CA MET A 1 4.43 -13.96 3.27
C MET A 1 4.94 -13.27 2.01
N ARG A 2 4.17 -13.22 0.91
CA ARG A 2 4.58 -12.56 -0.34
C ARG A 2 3.79 -11.26 -0.47
N ILE A 3 4.38 -10.16 -0.03
CA ILE A 3 3.78 -8.83 -0.15
C ILE A 3 4.05 -8.33 -1.58
N PRO A 4 3.06 -7.84 -2.32
CA PRO A 4 3.27 -7.37 -3.68
C PRO A 4 4.13 -6.10 -3.69
N LEU A 5 5.10 -6.06 -4.60
CA LEU A 5 5.84 -4.85 -4.93
C LEU A 5 5.02 -4.03 -5.92
N LEU A 6 4.76 -2.77 -5.60
CA LEU A 6 4.07 -1.84 -6.49
C LEU A 6 5.10 -1.24 -7.45
N ALA A 7 4.79 -1.24 -8.75
CA ALA A 7 5.67 -0.70 -9.77
C ALA A 7 5.50 0.83 -9.88
N PRO A 8 6.58 1.60 -10.14
CA PRO A 8 6.57 3.07 -10.12
C PRO A 8 5.54 3.70 -11.08
N ASP A 9 5.23 3.04 -12.20
CA ASP A 9 4.26 3.54 -13.20
C ASP A 9 2.89 2.82 -13.13
N ASN A 10 2.64 2.06 -12.07
CA ASN A 10 1.37 1.38 -11.84
C ASN A 10 0.80 1.72 -10.46
N TYR A 11 -0.31 2.45 -10.49
CA TYR A 11 -1.03 2.90 -9.29
C TYR A 11 -2.15 1.96 -8.88
N ALA A 12 -2.32 0.81 -9.55
CA ALA A 12 -3.32 -0.17 -9.18
C ALA A 12 -2.97 -0.81 -7.83
N PHE A 13 -3.91 -0.74 -6.89
CA PHE A 13 -3.82 -1.44 -5.60
C PHE A 13 -4.55 -2.77 -5.68
N PRO A 14 -3.98 -3.85 -5.11
CA PRO A 14 -4.74 -5.08 -4.89
C PRO A 14 -5.89 -4.83 -3.91
N ASP A 15 -6.93 -5.67 -3.99
CA ASP A 15 -8.11 -5.56 -3.13
C ASP A 15 -7.71 -5.49 -1.63
N PRO A 16 -8.06 -4.39 -0.93
CA PRO A 16 -7.80 -4.23 0.49
C PRO A 16 -8.33 -5.39 1.35
N ALA A 17 -9.44 -6.03 0.94
CA ALA A 17 -10.00 -7.18 1.65
C ALA A 17 -9.04 -8.39 1.66
N TYR A 18 -8.34 -8.62 0.54
CA TYR A 18 -7.31 -9.65 0.45
C TYR A 18 -6.11 -9.32 1.35
N ALA A 19 -5.67 -8.06 1.35
CA ALA A 19 -4.57 -7.60 2.18
C ALA A 19 -4.88 -7.78 3.68
N LEU A 20 -6.11 -7.49 4.11
CA LEU A 20 -6.57 -7.68 5.49
C LEU A 20 -6.60 -9.17 5.86
N ALA A 21 -7.05 -10.04 4.96
CA ALA A 21 -7.16 -11.47 5.24
C ALA A 21 -5.80 -12.20 5.25
N ARG A 22 -4.81 -11.72 4.49
CA ARG A 22 -3.61 -12.50 4.15
C ARG A 22 -2.28 -11.81 4.42
N CYS A 23 -2.28 -10.49 4.57
CA CYS A 23 -1.10 -9.64 4.69
C CYS A 23 -1.17 -8.68 5.90
N ASP A 24 -2.03 -8.95 6.89
CA ASP A 24 -2.27 -8.10 8.08
C ASP A 24 -2.60 -6.63 7.75
N GLY A 25 -3.31 -6.46 6.63
CA GLY A 25 -3.69 -5.16 6.08
C GLY A 25 -2.64 -4.49 5.20
N LEU A 26 -1.47 -5.12 4.99
CA LEU A 26 -0.44 -4.58 4.09
C LEU A 26 -0.79 -4.90 2.63
N VAL A 27 -1.13 -3.84 1.89
CA VAL A 27 -1.61 -3.85 0.51
C VAL A 27 -0.45 -3.95 -0.48
N GLY A 28 0.70 -3.39 -0.15
CA GLY A 28 1.89 -3.47 -1.01
C GLY A 28 3.05 -2.65 -0.47
N VAL A 29 4.19 -2.78 -1.14
CA VAL A 29 5.41 -2.02 -0.86
C VAL A 29 5.84 -1.29 -2.12
N SER A 30 6.15 0.00 -2.00
CA SER A 30 6.70 0.83 -3.07
C SER A 30 8.06 1.39 -2.68
N ARG A 31 8.91 1.71 -3.66
CA ARG A 31 10.17 2.46 -3.44
C ARG A 31 9.99 3.96 -3.68
N ASP A 32 8.89 4.32 -4.34
CA ASP A 32 8.48 5.66 -4.70
C ASP A 32 7.16 6.02 -4.00
N LEU A 33 7.01 7.31 -3.70
CA LEU A 33 5.81 7.91 -3.13
C LEU A 33 5.41 9.11 -4.00
N ASP A 34 5.15 8.86 -5.28
CA ASP A 34 4.68 9.90 -6.17
C ASP A 34 3.24 10.36 -5.79
N ALA A 35 2.85 11.53 -6.28
CA ALA A 35 1.54 12.09 -5.99
C ALA A 35 0.39 11.22 -6.53
N GLY A 36 0.56 10.58 -7.69
CA GLY A 36 -0.43 9.69 -8.30
C GLY A 36 -0.72 8.47 -7.41
N ARG A 37 0.32 7.82 -6.89
CA ARG A 37 0.19 6.70 -5.95
C ARG A 37 -0.50 7.11 -4.66
N LEU A 38 -0.18 8.28 -4.11
CA LEU A 38 -0.84 8.79 -2.91
C LEU A 38 -2.33 9.02 -3.16
N LEU A 39 -2.69 9.69 -4.26
CA LEU A 39 -4.08 9.94 -4.64
C LEU A 39 -4.86 8.64 -4.77
N GLU A 40 -4.32 7.65 -5.49
CA GLU A 40 -4.97 6.35 -5.65
C GLU A 40 -5.02 5.56 -4.33
N ALA A 41 -4.02 5.67 -3.46
CA ALA A 41 -4.05 5.05 -2.14
C ALA A 41 -5.22 5.60 -1.32
N TYR A 42 -5.34 6.92 -1.20
CA TYR A 42 -6.42 7.56 -0.45
C TYR A 42 -7.81 7.21 -1.03
N ARG A 43 -7.95 7.16 -2.35
CA ARG A 43 -9.20 6.74 -3.02
C ARG A 43 -9.61 5.31 -2.68
N ASN A 44 -8.65 4.43 -2.45
CA ASN A 44 -8.87 3.03 -2.08
C ASN A 44 -8.91 2.80 -0.56
N GLY A 45 -8.89 3.87 0.27
CA GLY A 45 -8.82 3.75 1.72
C GLY A 45 -7.51 3.11 2.20
N VAL A 46 -6.44 3.29 1.44
CA VAL A 46 -5.09 2.79 1.72
C VAL A 46 -4.22 3.95 2.14
N PHE A 47 -3.44 3.75 3.21
CA PHE A 47 -2.63 4.79 3.82
C PHE A 47 -1.14 4.40 3.76
N PRO A 48 -0.25 5.35 3.45
CA PRO A 48 1.17 5.10 3.47
C PRO A 48 1.66 4.81 4.89
N TRP A 49 2.47 3.77 5.03
CA TRP A 49 3.11 3.33 6.27
C TRP A 49 4.61 3.28 6.06
N PHE A 50 5.34 4.10 6.80
CA PHE A 50 6.80 4.21 6.67
C PHE A 50 7.49 3.19 7.58
N SER A 51 8.37 2.37 7.02
CA SER A 51 9.31 1.60 7.84
C SER A 51 10.54 2.47 8.16
N ARG A 52 11.04 2.36 9.39
CA ARG A 52 12.10 3.20 9.97
C ARG A 52 13.41 3.19 9.17
N ASP A 53 13.63 2.18 8.33
CA ASP A 53 14.84 2.03 7.51
C ASP A 53 14.77 2.76 6.15
N GLY A 54 13.67 3.42 5.80
CA GLY A 54 13.65 4.46 4.74
C GLY A 54 13.71 4.00 3.28
N TRP A 55 13.88 2.70 3.00
CA TRP A 55 14.01 2.20 1.62
C TRP A 55 12.69 1.86 0.93
N PHE A 56 11.58 1.83 1.69
CA PHE A 56 10.31 1.27 1.26
C PHE A 56 9.14 1.94 1.97
N PHE A 57 8.08 2.20 1.22
CA PHE A 57 6.78 2.66 1.72
C PHE A 57 5.80 1.48 1.69
N GLY A 58 5.36 1.06 2.88
CA GLY A 58 4.24 0.15 3.01
C GLY A 58 2.93 0.87 2.75
N MET A 59 1.92 0.14 2.30
CA MET A 59 0.57 0.66 2.06
C MET A 59 -0.39 -0.16 2.90
N ARG A 60 -1.17 0.45 3.79
CA ARG A 60 -2.06 -0.27 4.72
C ARG A 60 -3.51 0.09 4.51
N SER A 61 -4.39 -0.89 4.45
CA SER A 61 -5.84 -0.65 4.44
C SER A 61 -6.28 -0.01 5.76
N GLY A 62 -6.89 1.18 5.68
CA GLY A 62 -7.54 1.84 6.81
C GLY A 62 -8.98 1.39 6.90
N ARG A 63 -9.21 0.29 7.62
CA ARG A 63 -10.57 -0.07 8.02
C ARG A 63 -10.98 0.87 9.16
N VAL A 64 -11.86 1.83 8.86
CA VAL A 64 -12.64 2.51 9.89
C VAL A 64 -13.59 1.44 10.46
N ARG A 65 -13.41 1.10 11.74
CA ARG A 65 -14.41 0.35 12.50
C ARG A 65 -15.64 1.20 12.73
#